data_AF-A0AA49Q150-F1
#
_entry.id   AF-A0AA49Q150-F1
#
_cell.length_a   1.000
_cell.length_b   1.000
_cell.length_c   1.000
_cell.angle_alpha   90.00
_cell.angle_beta   90.00
_cell.angle_gamma   90.00
#
_symmetry.space_group_name_H-M   'P 1'
#
loop_
_entity.id
_entity.type
_entity.pdbx_description
1 polymer ?
#
loop_
_entity_poly.entity_id
_entity_poly.type
_entity_poly.pdbx_seq_one_letter_code
_entity_poly.pdbx_strand_id
1 'polypeptide(L)'
;MADNIINLDYLKKYMEKKKISEVKLAELIGVDYTTVYRVFKGDRNPGAKFIAGLIKSGLDIDFEKIFLNKSLPDGNRNEQTA
;
A
#
# COMPACT_ATOMS: atom_id res chain seq x y z
N MET A 1 7.02 -1.35 -16.61
CA MET A 1 6.70 -1.84 -15.26
C MET A 1 5.94 -0.72 -14.56
N ALA A 2 4.72 -0.97 -14.11
CA ALA A 2 3.92 0.09 -13.47
C ALA A 2 4.55 0.44 -12.11
N ASP A 3 4.78 1.73 -11.87
CA ASP A 3 5.14 2.23 -10.55
C ASP A 3 3.98 1.93 -9.60
N ASN A 4 4.10 0.87 -8.81
CA ASN A 4 3.13 0.54 -7.79
C ASN A 4 3.14 1.63 -6.72
N ILE A 5 1.99 2.27 -6.54
CA ILE A 5 1.76 3.34 -5.56
C ILE A 5 1.90 2.81 -4.11
N ILE A 6 1.82 1.48 -3.92
CA ILE A 6 1.98 0.84 -2.62
C ILE A 6 3.09 -0.21 -2.63
N ASN A 7 3.72 -0.38 -1.48
CA ASN A 7 4.68 -1.42 -1.20
C ASN A 7 3.98 -2.76 -0.91
N LEU A 8 3.74 -3.55 -1.96
CA LEU A 8 3.08 -4.85 -1.86
C LEU A 8 3.88 -5.86 -1.03
N ASP A 9 5.21 -5.79 -1.04
CA ASP A 9 6.06 -6.69 -0.25
C ASP A 9 5.91 -6.43 1.25
N TYR A 10 5.86 -5.15 1.63
CA TYR A 10 5.56 -4.77 3.02
C TYR A 10 4.17 -5.26 3.43
N LEU A 11 3.16 -5.09 2.58
CA LEU A 11 1.80 -5.54 2.87
C LEU A 11 1.72 -7.07 3.01
N LYS A 12 2.41 -7.85 2.16
CA LYS A 12 2.48 -9.32 2.29
C LYS A 12 3.10 -9.74 3.62
N LYS A 13 4.25 -9.16 3.99
CA LYS A 13 4.91 -9.45 5.28
C LYS A 13 4.03 -9.10 6.47
N TYR A 14 3.29 -7.99 6.39
CA TYR A 14 2.32 -7.61 7.41
C TYR A 14 1.21 -8.66 7.54
N MET A 15 0.62 -9.07 6.40
CA MET A 15 -0.42 -10.09 6.35
C MET A 15 0.04 -11.42 6.93
N GLU A 16 1.24 -11.88 6.57
CA GLU A 16 1.84 -13.10 7.12
C GLU A 16 2.00 -13.02 8.64
N LYS A 17 2.57 -11.92 9.16
CA LYS A 17 2.77 -11.69 10.60
C LYS A 17 1.44 -11.70 11.37
N LYS A 18 0.38 -11.16 10.77
CA LYS A 18 -0.96 -11.07 11.37
C LYS A 18 -1.87 -12.25 11.01
N LYS A 19 -1.38 -13.24 10.24
CA LYS A 19 -2.16 -14.38 9.71
C LYS A 19 -3.42 -13.95 8.95
N ILE A 20 -3.33 -12.86 8.19
CA ILE A 20 -4.40 -12.33 7.35
C ILE A 20 -4.29 -12.97 5.97
N SER A 21 -5.33 -13.66 5.52
CA SER A 21 -5.41 -14.17 4.13
C SER A 21 -5.82 -13.07 3.16
N GLU A 22 -5.60 -13.27 1.86
CA GLU A 22 -6.07 -12.32 0.82
C GLU A 22 -7.59 -12.12 0.84
N VAL A 23 -8.35 -13.20 1.09
CA VAL A 23 -9.80 -13.12 1.27
C VAL A 23 -10.14 -12.25 2.46
N LYS A 24 -9.44 -12.43 3.59
CA LYS A 24 -9.68 -11.62 4.78
C LYS A 24 -9.30 -10.16 4.55
N LEU A 25 -8.21 -9.90 3.83
CA LEU A 25 -7.85 -8.54 3.44
C LEU A 25 -8.95 -7.90 2.60
N ALA A 26 -9.51 -8.62 1.62
CA ALA A 26 -10.59 -8.13 0.76
C ALA A 26 -11.81 -7.69 1.59
N GLU A 27 -12.22 -8.50 2.57
CA GLU A 27 -13.27 -8.15 3.53
C GLU A 27 -12.93 -6.90 4.33
N LEU A 28 -11.70 -6.83 4.89
CA LEU A 28 -11.26 -5.73 5.76
C LEU A 28 -11.19 -4.38 5.03
N ILE A 29 -10.78 -4.39 3.76
CA ILE A 29 -10.64 -3.16 2.96
C ILE A 29 -11.87 -2.87 2.09
N GLY A 30 -12.89 -3.75 2.12
CA GLY A 30 -14.16 -3.55 1.41
C GLY A 30 -14.04 -3.62 -0.12
N VAL A 31 -13.28 -4.58 -0.64
CA VAL A 31 -13.17 -4.85 -2.09
C VAL A 31 -13.42 -6.32 -2.41
N ASP A 32 -13.64 -6.64 -3.68
CA ASP A 32 -13.77 -8.03 -4.13
C ASP A 32 -12.43 -8.78 -4.05
N TYR A 33 -12.46 -10.07 -3.72
CA TYR A 33 -11.27 -10.92 -3.68
C TYR A 33 -10.47 -10.87 -4.98
N THR A 34 -11.14 -10.85 -6.14
CA THR A 34 -10.47 -10.76 -7.46
C THR A 34 -9.67 -9.47 -7.62
N THR A 35 -10.06 -8.39 -6.94
CA THR A 35 -9.29 -7.13 -6.92
C THR A 35 -7.99 -7.33 -6.13
N VAL A 36 -8.06 -7.94 -4.95
CA VAL A 36 -6.87 -8.24 -4.13
C VAL A 36 -5.92 -9.17 -4.89
N TYR A 37 -6.45 -10.26 -5.45
CA TYR A 37 -5.67 -11.23 -6.21
C TYR A 37 -4.94 -10.58 -7.41
N ARG A 38 -5.66 -9.80 -8.23
CA ARG A 38 -5.06 -9.11 -9.40
C ARG A 38 -4.00 -8.09 -9.00
N VAL A 39 -4.16 -7.44 -7.84
CA VAL A 39 -3.15 -6.51 -7.30
C VAL A 39 -1.89 -7.28 -6.88
N PHE A 40 -2.02 -8.35 -6.11
CA PHE A 40 -0.85 -9.12 -5.66
C PHE A 40 -0.12 -9.89 -6.76
N LYS A 41 -0.86 -10.27 -7.82
CA LYS A 41 -0.29 -10.88 -9.02
C LYS A 41 0.40 -9.86 -9.94
N GLY A 42 0.11 -8.57 -9.79
CA GLY A 42 0.64 -7.50 -10.65
C GLY A 42 -0.13 -7.30 -11.95
N ASP A 43 -1.28 -7.97 -12.12
CA ASP A 43 -2.19 -7.79 -13.26
C ASP A 43 -2.89 -6.41 -13.23
N ARG A 44 -2.97 -5.77 -12.04
CA ARG A 44 -3.61 -4.46 -11.85
C ARG A 44 -2.95 -3.66 -10.73
N ASN A 45 -2.83 -2.34 -10.91
CA ASN A 45 -2.47 -1.44 -9.82
C ASN A 45 -3.60 -1.32 -8.78
N PRO A 46 -3.28 -1.10 -7.51
CA PRO A 46 -4.27 -0.78 -6.48
C PRO A 46 -4.99 0.53 -6.83
N GLY A 47 -6.30 0.46 -7.01
CA GLY A 47 -7.12 1.64 -7.29
C GLY A 47 -7.51 2.42 -6.03
N ALA A 48 -8.16 3.57 -6.21
CA ALA A 48 -8.58 4.45 -5.11
C ALA A 48 -9.41 3.73 -4.03
N LYS A 49 -10.30 2.80 -4.41
CA LYS A 49 -11.07 2.00 -3.44
C LYS A 49 -10.20 1.10 -2.57
N PHE A 50 -9.18 0.46 -3.16
CA PHE A 50 -8.24 -0.39 -2.44
C PHE A 50 -7.42 0.43 -1.43
N ILE A 51 -6.90 1.58 -1.87
CA ILE A 51 -6.12 2.49 -1.02
C ILE A 51 -6.99 3.06 0.11
N ALA A 52 -8.18 3.57 -0.22
CA ALA A 52 -9.11 4.09 0.78
C ALA A 52 -9.52 3.00 1.79
N GLY A 53 -9.72 1.77 1.31
CA GLY A 53 -10.01 0.61 2.14
C GLY A 53 -8.87 0.31 3.12
N LEU A 54 -7.62 0.30 2.66
CA LEU A 54 -6.45 0.13 3.54
C LEU A 54 -6.41 1.20 4.64
N ILE A 55 -6.57 2.47 4.27
CA ILE A 55 -6.55 3.59 5.23
C ILE A 55 -7.69 3.47 6.26
N LYS A 56 -8.88 3.03 5.84
CA LYS A 56 -10.07 2.94 6.69
C LYS A 56 -10.20 1.63 7.47
N SER A 57 -9.44 0.60 7.11
CA SER A 57 -9.58 -0.76 7.66
C SER A 57 -9.22 -0.88 9.14
N GLY A 58 -8.64 0.15 9.75
CA GLY A 58 -8.15 0.10 11.13
C GLY A 58 -6.97 -0.87 11.32
N LEU A 59 -6.38 -1.35 10.22
CA LEU A 59 -5.17 -2.16 10.26
C LEU A 59 -4.01 -1.29 10.74
N ASP A 60 -3.26 -1.80 11.70
CA ASP A 60 -2.05 -1.21 12.27
C ASP A 60 -0.86 -1.29 11.29
N ILE A 61 -1.03 -0.68 10.11
CA ILE A 61 -0.08 -0.65 9.00
C ILE A 61 0.74 0.64 9.09
N ASP A 62 2.04 0.51 8.92
CA ASP A 62 2.93 1.66 8.81
C ASP A 62 2.75 2.34 7.45
N PHE A 63 2.12 3.52 7.46
CA PHE A 63 1.80 4.25 6.23
C PHE A 63 3.03 4.77 5.50
N GLU A 64 4.13 5.05 6.20
CA GLU A 64 5.38 5.45 5.54
C GLU A 64 5.94 4.26 4.77
N LYS A 65 5.99 3.07 5.39
CA LYS A 65 6.49 1.87 4.71
C LYS A 65 5.61 1.41 3.55
N ILE A 66 4.29 1.61 3.65
CA ILE A 66 3.37 1.18 2.60
C ILE A 66 3.29 2.16 1.43
N PHE A 67 3.39 3.48 1.64
CA PHE A 67 3.21 4.48 0.58
C PHE A 67 4.51 5.15 0.12
N LEU A 68 5.56 5.19 0.96
CA LEU A 68 6.85 5.80 0.64
C LEU A 68 7.87 4.70 0.34
N ASN A 69 7.74 4.09 -0.84
CA ASN A 69 8.69 3.07 -1.31
C ASN A 69 9.95 3.64 -1.99
N LYS A 70 10.07 4.97 -2.07
CA LYS A 70 11.22 5.70 -2.63
C LYS A 70 11.65 6.80 -1.66
N SER A 71 12.95 7.05 -1.59
CA SER A 71 13.46 8.24 -0.89
C SER A 71 12.84 9.46 -1.54
N LEU A 72 12.20 10.30 -0.73
CA LEU A 72 11.76 11.61 -1.20
C LEU A 72 13.01 12.42 -1.58
N PRO A 73 12.95 13.21 -2.66
CA PRO A 73 14.04 14.13 -2.96
C PRO A 73 14.26 15.07 -1.78
N ASP A 74 15.51 15.46 -1.55
CA ASP A 74 15.82 16.57 -0.65
C ASP A 74 14.98 17.76 -1.11
N GLY A 75 13.99 18.16 -0.30
CA GLY A 75 13.14 19.30 -0.60
C GLY A 75 13.99 20.56 -0.78
N ASN A 76 13.44 21.60 -1.42
CA ASN A 76 14.13 22.88 -1.64
C ASN A 76 14.78 23.36 -0.33
N ARG A 77 16.07 23.04 -0.12
CA ARG A 77 16.90 23.71 0.87
C ARG A 77 17.03 25.10 0.32
N ASN A 78 16.25 26.02 0.88
CA ASN A 78 16.37 27.42 0.57
C ASN A 78 17.86 27.77 0.68
N GLU A 79 18.47 28.12 -0.44
CA GLU A 79 19.66 28.97 -0.47
C GLU A 79 19.24 30.30 0.15
N GLN A 80 19.12 30.34 1.48
CA GLN A 80 19.17 31.57 2.24
C GLN A 80 20.64 31.97 2.26
N THR A 81 21.09 32.48 1.12
CA THR A 81 22.22 33.38 1.05
C THR A 81 21.72 34.70 1.64
N ALA A 82 22.09 34.97 2.88
CA ALA A 82 22.04 36.28 3.51
C ALA A 82 23.38 36.52 4.22
#